data_AF-A0A6B3F6U9-F1
#
_entry.id   AF-A0A6B3F6U9-F1
#
_cell.length_a   1.000
_cell.length_b   1.000
_cell.length_c   1.000
_cell.angle_alpha   90.00
_cell.angle_beta   90.00
_cell.angle_gamma   90.00
#
_symmetry.space_group_name_H-M   'P 1'
#
loop_
_entity.id
_entity.type
_entity.pdbx_description
1 polymer ?
#
loop_
_entity_poly.entity_id
_entity_poly.type
_entity_poly.pdbx_seq_one_letter_code
_entity_poly.pdbx_strand_id
1 'polypeptide(L)' 'DPAQDAPRVTAPRHAAAGLPAVGHSLRIAQQQMGLRRTALTLLRVNQKDGFDCPGCAWPEGDKRHTAEFCENGA' A
#
# COMPACT_ATOMS: atom_id res chain seq x y z
N ASP A 1 -20.78 -20.90 17.05
CA ASP A 1 -20.59 -21.35 15.68
C ASP A 1 -19.38 -22.29 15.67
N PRO A 2 -19.57 -23.61 15.49
CA PRO A 2 -18.53 -24.63 15.74
C PRO A 2 -17.44 -24.71 14.65
N ALA A 3 -17.41 -23.78 13.69
CA ALA A 3 -16.39 -23.79 12.62
C ALA A 3 -15.06 -23.12 13.03
N GLN A 4 -14.96 -22.50 14.21
CA GLN A 4 -13.77 -21.74 14.63
C GLN A 4 -12.78 -22.52 15.51
N ASP A 5 -13.12 -23.73 15.96
CA ASP A 5 -12.34 -24.47 16.97
C ASP A 5 -11.09 -25.21 16.40
N ALA A 6 -10.90 -25.20 15.08
CA ALA A 6 -9.76 -25.84 14.43
C ALA A 6 -9.32 -25.11 13.13
N PRO A 7 -8.73 -23.91 13.21
CA PRO A 7 -8.26 -23.20 12.03
C PRO A 7 -7.07 -23.93 11.37
N ARG A 8 -7.09 -24.08 10.04
CA ARG A 8 -5.91 -24.54 9.30
C ARG A 8 -4.88 -23.42 9.25
N VAL A 9 -3.77 -23.59 9.96
CA VAL A 9 -2.65 -22.66 9.93
C VAL A 9 -1.62 -23.16 8.91
N THR A 10 -1.12 -22.24 8.08
CA THR A 10 -0.05 -22.50 7.11
C THR A 10 1.06 -21.48 7.29
N ALA A 11 2.19 -21.67 6.62
CA ALA A 11 3.26 -20.67 6.64
C ALA A 11 2.75 -19.31 6.11
N PRO A 12 3.19 -18.18 6.70
CA PRO A 12 2.83 -16.86 6.23
C PRO A 12 3.21 -16.66 4.77
N ARG A 13 2.39 -15.90 4.03
CA ARG A 13 2.77 -15.43 2.70
C ARG A 13 3.88 -14.38 2.83
N HIS A 14 4.84 -14.40 1.92
CA HIS A 14 5.93 -13.42 1.88
C HIS A 14 5.53 -12.08 1.24
N ALA A 15 4.33 -11.98 0.68
CA ALA A 15 3.81 -10.77 0.08
C ALA A 15 2.34 -10.56 0.46
N ALA A 16 1.98 -9.31 0.76
CA ALA A 16 0.61 -8.92 1.09
C ALA A 16 -0.26 -8.70 -0.17
N ALA A 17 0.36 -8.32 -1.30
CA ALA A 17 -0.33 -8.02 -2.55
C ALA A 17 0.49 -8.49 -3.77
N GLY A 18 -0.17 -8.58 -4.93
CA GLY A 18 0.44 -8.97 -6.21
C GLY A 18 0.22 -7.95 -7.33
N LEU A 19 0.73 -8.24 -8.53
CA LEU A 19 0.64 -7.35 -9.70
C LEU A 19 -0.76 -6.83 -10.02
N PRO A 20 -1.86 -7.62 -9.89
CA PRO A 20 -3.20 -7.10 -10.12
C PRO A 20 -3.55 -5.91 -9.22
N ALA A 21 -3.22 -5.99 -7.93
CA ALA A 21 -3.48 -4.92 -6.96
C ALA A 21 -2.74 -3.63 -7.37
N VAL A 22 -1.46 -3.75 -7.74
CA VAL A 22 -0.65 -2.62 -8.24
C VAL A 22 -1.30 -1.97 -9.46
N GLY A 23 -1.74 -2.79 -10.43
CA GLY A 23 -2.41 -2.29 -11.64
C GLY A 23 -3.74 -1.60 -11.36
N HIS A 24 -4.51 -2.09 -10.38
CA HIS A 24 -5.77 -1.46 -9.97
C HIS A 24 -5.54 -0.11 -9.29
N SER A 25 -4.60 0.00 -8.35
CA SER A 25 -4.25 1.27 -7.71
C SER A 25 -3.75 2.30 -8.73
N LEU A 26 -2.86 1.91 -9.65
CA LEU A 26 -2.38 2.79 -10.71
C LEU A 26 -3.52 3.30 -11.61
N ARG A 27 -4.47 2.43 -11.98
CA ARG A 27 -5.63 2.82 -12.78
C ARG A 27 -6.49 3.86 -12.05
N ILE A 28 -6.80 3.61 -10.77
CA ILE A 28 -7.61 4.52 -9.96
C ILE A 28 -6.90 5.87 -9.81
N ALA A 29 -5.62 5.86 -9.43
CA ALA A 29 -4.83 7.07 -9.28
C ALA A 29 -4.78 7.88 -10.59
N GLN A 30 -4.54 7.22 -11.72
CA GLN A 30 -4.56 7.86 -13.03
C GLN A 30 -5.94 8.46 -13.36
N GLN A 31 -7.03 7.74 -13.11
CA GLN A 31 -8.38 8.21 -13.39
C GLN A 31 -8.75 9.44 -12.54
N GLN A 32 -8.28 9.51 -11.30
CA GLN A 32 -8.60 10.59 -10.36
C GLN A 32 -7.68 11.81 -10.51
N MET A 33 -6.39 11.60 -10.82
CA MET A 33 -5.38 12.66 -10.81
C MET A 33 -4.78 12.98 -12.17
N GLY A 34 -4.93 12.10 -13.16
CA GLY A 34 -4.19 12.13 -14.42
C GLY A 34 -2.74 11.65 -14.26
N LEU A 35 -2.06 11.38 -15.38
CA LEU A 35 -0.74 10.73 -15.41
C LEU A 35 0.34 11.49 -14.63
N ARG A 36 0.52 12.79 -14.90
CA ARG A 36 1.58 13.59 -14.29
C ARG A 36 1.44 13.68 -12.78
N ARG A 37 0.21 13.98 -12.31
CA ARG A 37 -0.04 14.14 -10.88
C ARG A 37 0.03 12.80 -10.16
N THR A 38 -0.45 11.71 -10.78
CA THR A 38 -0.27 10.34 -10.25
C THR A 38 1.20 10.02 -10.01
N ALA A 39 2.07 10.21 -11.01
CA ALA A 39 3.49 9.92 -10.86
C ALA A 39 4.13 10.75 -9.73
N LEU A 40 3.85 12.05 -9.67
CA LEU A 40 4.39 12.93 -8.63
C LEU A 40 3.85 12.61 -7.23
N THR A 41 2.58 12.21 -7.12
CA THR A 41 1.95 11.85 -5.85
C THR A 41 2.48 10.53 -5.34
N LEU A 42 2.56 9.49 -6.18
CA LEU A 42 3.05 8.17 -5.79
C LEU A 42 4.54 8.17 -5.40
N LEU A 43 5.33 9.12 -5.90
CA LEU A 43 6.72 9.33 -5.50
C LEU A 43 6.87 10.11 -4.18
N ARG A 44 5.79 10.70 -3.65
CA ARG A 44 5.82 11.54 -2.45
C ARG A 44 5.01 10.97 -1.29
N VAL A 45 4.03 10.10 -1.57
CA VAL A 45 3.25 9.47 -0.51
C VAL A 45 4.16 8.61 0.38
N ASN A 46 4.05 8.78 1.69
CA ASN A 46 4.81 8.09 2.73
C ASN A 46 6.34 8.19 2.55
N GLN A 47 6.82 9.29 1.95
CA GLN A 47 8.25 9.59 1.84
C GLN A 47 8.65 10.70 2.83
N LYS A 48 9.92 10.72 3.24
CA LYS A 48 10.43 11.63 4.28
C LYS A 48 10.17 13.12 3.99
N ASP A 49 10.41 13.54 2.75
CA ASP A 49 10.16 14.92 2.28
C ASP A 49 8.83 15.01 1.51
N GLY A 50 7.92 14.09 1.82
CA GLY A 50 6.65 13.87 1.14
C GLY A 50 5.46 14.22 2.01
N PHE A 51 4.44 13.38 1.97
CA PHE A 51 3.26 13.50 2.83
C PHE A 51 2.76 12.11 3.23
N ASP A 52 2.13 12.02 4.40
CA ASP A 52 1.63 10.75 4.90
C ASP A 52 0.21 10.48 4.39
N CYS A 53 -0.07 9.23 4.02
CA CYS A 53 -1.44 8.81 3.85
C CYS A 53 -2.12 8.75 5.24
N PRO A 54 -3.31 9.38 5.43
CA PRO A 54 -3.99 9.42 6.73
C PRO A 54 -4.33 8.05 7.32
N GLY A 55 -4.37 7.00 6.49
CA GLY A 55 -4.63 5.63 6.91
C GLY A 55 -3.36 4.78 7.11
N CYS A 56 -2.16 5.36 7.08
CA CYS A 56 -0.92 4.64 7.35
C CYS A 56 -0.70 4.41 8.85
N ALA A 57 -0.27 3.19 9.20
CA ALA A 57 -0.06 2.76 10.58
C ALA A 57 1.40 2.36 10.90
N TRP A 58 2.33 2.44 9.94
CA TRP A 58 3.72 2.02 10.16
C TRP A 58 4.58 3.14 10.77
N PRO A 59 5.51 2.79 11.67
CA PRO A 59 6.39 3.77 12.32
C PRO A 59 7.35 4.44 11.33
N GLU A 60 7.53 5.74 11.52
CA GLU A 60 8.38 6.63 10.75
C GLU A 60 9.87 6.42 11.12
N GLY A 61 10.59 5.60 10.35
CA GLY A 61 12.02 5.35 10.55
C GLY A 61 12.94 6.23 9.68
N ASP A 62 14.23 6.34 10.05
CA ASP A 62 15.22 7.10 9.28
C ASP A 62 15.43 6.57 7.84
N LYS A 63 15.20 5.27 7.63
CA LYS A 63 15.27 4.63 6.32
C LYS A 63 13.87 4.27 5.85
N ARG A 64 13.49 4.84 4.70
CA ARG A 64 12.24 4.58 3.99
C ARG A 64 12.47 3.68 2.79
N HIS A 65 11.53 2.79 2.52
CA HIS A 65 11.49 2.12 1.22
C HIS A 65 11.06 3.10 0.13
N THR A 66 11.51 2.84 -1.10
CA THR A 66 11.09 3.62 -2.29
C THR A 66 9.58 3.51 -2.56
N ALA A 67 8.95 2.46 -2.06
CA ALA A 67 7.53 2.19 -2.19
C ALA A 67 6.97 1.81 -0.81
N GLU A 68 6.31 2.77 -0.17
CA GLU A 68 5.65 2.61 1.13
C GLU A 68 4.15 2.78 0.89
N PHE A 69 3.46 1.69 0.55
CA PHE A 69 2.03 1.73 0.23
C PHE A 69 1.26 0.84 1.21
N CYS A 70 0.24 1.40 1.88
CA CYS A 70 -0.72 0.63 2.68
C CYS A 70 -2.02 0.42 1.91
N GLU A 71 -3.00 -0.23 2.54
CA GLU A 71 -4.33 -0.49 1.98
C GLU A 71 -5.10 0.79 1.63
N ASN A 72 -4.82 1.88 2.33
CA ASN A 72 -5.37 3.22 2.08
C ASN A 72 -4.41 4.11 1.27
N GLY A 73 -3.18 3.66 1.08
CA GLY A 73 -2.03 4.47 0.67
C GLY A 73 -1.69 4.40 -0.81
N ALA A 74 -2.57 3.86 -1.67
CA ALA A 74 -2.35 3.76 -3.11
C ALA A 74 -3.60 4.08 -3.95
#